data_AF-A0A418MBJ8-F1
#
_entry.id   AF-A0A418MBJ8-F1
#
_cell.length_a   1.000
_cell.length_b   1.000
_cell.length_c   1.000
_cell.angle_alpha   90.00
_cell.angle_beta   90.00
_cell.angle_gamma   90.00
#
_symmetry.space_group_name_H-M   'P 1'
#
loop_
_entity.id
_entity.type
_entity.pdbx_description
1 polymer ?
#
loop_
_entity_poly.entity_id
_entity_poly.type
_entity_poly.pdbx_seq_one_letter_code
_entity_poly.pdbx_strand_id
1 'polypeptide(L)'
;MGNGSDKSNRINRREFMRYSGALSALSLGDALPAVPSPRSPKTIRIKQVDSSFEREPLNPYRFKGSAITESWQTAALLESDSGIRKVGLGTQGVLWSDSAVFAAHSERAGNALMYAVSDRALQLLRGTTFTNPVDLLDQLLPEVYAYAKKITSNPDLRKTFALNALVCVDNAAWLLYAQENQIDRFDDLIPATYKPGLSHHHTKVASIPSFSVGTTAETIKTAADQGYFIMKLKTGSAGTQQEMIEKDIAFLTALHKAIGHYETPYTQSGKIPYYFDANGRYEKKETLLRFLDHARKIGAFDQIAVIEEPFPEHVEAFVGDLGVRVAADESAHTVEDAARRIELGYSAIAVKAIAKTLSMTMKIAQLAYEKNVPCFCADLTVNPILVEWNKNVAARLPAFPGMSLGLQETNGHQYYKNWDKLVQYHPFPSASWTQVRKGVFELNDDYYQRSGGIFAPSAHYVDLFKQT
;
A
#
# COMPACT_ATOMS: atom_id res chain seq x y z
N MET A 1 48.56 12.90 -7.72
CA MET A 1 47.63 13.80 -8.44
C MET A 1 46.64 12.90 -9.19
N GLY A 2 45.34 12.88 -8.97
CA GLY A 2 44.46 13.55 -8.01
C GLY A 2 43.23 12.67 -7.76
N ASN A 3 42.66 12.80 -6.56
CA ASN A 3 41.42 12.16 -6.13
C ASN A 3 40.22 12.84 -6.81
N GLY A 4 39.39 12.09 -7.53
CA GLY A 4 38.05 12.51 -7.95
C GLY A 4 37.03 11.90 -6.99
N SER A 5 36.58 12.68 -6.01
CA SER A 5 35.48 12.30 -5.11
C SER A 5 34.14 12.45 -5.84
N ASP A 6 33.45 11.34 -6.04
CA ASP A 6 32.09 11.31 -6.55
C ASP A 6 31.13 11.80 -5.44
N LYS A 7 30.54 12.98 -5.64
CA LYS A 7 29.59 13.57 -4.71
C LYS A 7 28.19 13.13 -5.11
N SER A 8 27.63 12.17 -4.36
CA SER A 8 26.21 11.88 -4.39
C SER A 8 25.41 13.15 -4.04
N ASN A 9 24.64 13.65 -5.02
CA ASN A 9 23.71 14.75 -4.81
C ASN A 9 22.57 14.27 -3.91
N ARG A 10 22.74 14.46 -2.60
CA ARG A 10 21.63 14.39 -1.64
C ARG A 10 20.79 15.66 -1.79
N ILE A 11 19.51 15.49 -2.11
CA ILE A 11 18.52 16.57 -2.10
C ILE A 11 18.54 17.21 -0.71
N ASN A 12 18.88 18.48 -0.66
CA ASN A 12 18.96 19.27 0.57
C ASN A 12 17.56 19.79 0.94
N ARG A 13 17.27 19.93 2.24
CA ARG A 13 16.11 20.61 2.85
C ARG A 13 15.60 21.86 2.08
N ARG A 14 16.47 22.62 1.41
CA ARG A 14 16.12 23.77 0.55
C ARG A 14 15.42 23.42 -0.76
N GLU A 15 15.70 22.26 -1.36
CA GLU A 15 14.99 21.78 -2.55
C GLU A 15 13.63 21.20 -2.20
N PHE A 16 13.49 20.53 -1.05
CA PHE A 16 12.18 20.12 -0.51
C PHE A 16 11.25 21.33 -0.30
N MET A 17 11.77 22.42 0.28
CA MET A 17 11.02 23.67 0.46
C MET A 17 10.66 24.38 -0.87
N ARG A 18 11.40 24.13 -1.97
CA ARG A 18 11.07 24.68 -3.29
C ARG A 18 9.92 23.94 -3.96
N TYR A 19 9.76 22.64 -3.72
CA TYR A 19 8.58 21.89 -4.17
C TYR A 19 7.28 22.37 -3.50
N SER A 20 7.38 22.97 -2.30
CA SER A 20 6.22 23.49 -1.56
C SER A 20 5.88 24.97 -1.82
N GLY A 21 6.69 25.70 -2.60
CA GLY A 21 6.70 27.17 -2.58
C GLY A 21 6.18 27.90 -3.84
N ALA A 22 5.67 27.19 -4.86
CA ALA A 22 5.29 27.81 -6.13
C ALA A 22 3.76 27.90 -6.31
N LEU A 23 3.04 28.57 -5.41
CA LEU A 23 1.63 28.93 -5.60
C LEU A 23 1.28 30.14 -4.72
N SER A 24 1.83 31.32 -5.05
CA SER A 24 1.45 32.58 -4.40
C SER A 24 1.76 33.77 -5.29
N ALA A 25 0.97 34.00 -6.34
CA ALA A 25 0.71 35.34 -6.88
C ALA A 25 -0.41 35.26 -7.91
N LEU A 26 -1.59 35.75 -7.54
CA LEU A 26 -2.48 36.63 -8.33
C LEU A 26 -3.86 36.61 -7.66
N SER A 27 -4.09 37.59 -6.79
CA SER A 27 -5.41 38.00 -6.36
C SER A 27 -5.88 39.15 -7.25
N LEU A 28 -7.15 39.15 -7.66
CA LEU A 28 -7.97 40.35 -7.86
C LEU A 28 -9.45 39.94 -7.97
N GLY A 29 -10.29 40.51 -7.10
CA GLY A 29 -11.71 40.77 -7.37
C GLY A 29 -12.74 39.70 -6.97
N ASP A 30 -13.16 39.72 -5.70
CA ASP A 30 -14.56 39.80 -5.22
C ASP A 30 -14.71 39.13 -3.86
N ALA A 31 -15.43 39.78 -2.96
CA ALA A 31 -15.60 39.38 -1.56
C ALA A 31 -16.43 38.09 -1.47
N LEU A 32 -15.73 36.95 -1.50
CA LEU A 32 -16.29 35.65 -1.13
C LEU A 32 -16.58 35.63 0.38
N PRO A 33 -17.64 34.92 0.82
CA PRO A 33 -17.92 34.75 2.24
C PRO A 33 -16.68 34.16 2.94
N ALA A 34 -16.36 34.70 4.11
CA ALA A 34 -15.18 34.33 4.87
C ALA A 34 -15.14 32.81 5.09
N VAL A 35 -14.26 32.14 4.35
CA VAL A 35 -13.87 30.76 4.63
C VAL A 35 -13.26 30.76 6.03
N PRO A 36 -13.75 29.95 6.99
CA PRO A 36 -13.14 29.88 8.30
C PRO A 36 -11.66 29.58 8.12
N SER A 37 -10.79 30.43 8.68
CA SER A 37 -9.36 30.16 8.67
C SER A 37 -9.12 28.76 9.25
N PRO A 38 -8.34 27.90 8.60
CA PRO A 38 -8.09 26.55 9.10
C PRO A 38 -7.55 26.68 10.53
N ARG A 39 -8.25 26.06 11.49
CA ARG A 39 -7.77 26.02 12.88
C ARG A 39 -6.37 25.40 12.87
N SER A 40 -5.43 26.06 13.53
CA SER A 40 -4.09 25.50 13.71
C SER A 40 -4.21 24.14 14.41
N PRO A 41 -3.53 23.08 13.92
CA PRO A 41 -3.55 21.78 14.57
C PRO A 41 -3.14 21.87 16.03
N LYS A 42 -3.82 21.12 16.91
CA LYS A 42 -3.44 21.05 18.33
C LYS A 42 -2.10 20.35 18.51
N THR A 43 -1.33 20.81 19.50
CA THR A 43 -0.19 20.05 20.04
C THR A 43 -0.72 18.94 20.93
N ILE A 44 -0.42 17.69 20.57
CA ILE A 44 -0.88 16.48 21.26
C ILE A 44 0.31 15.88 22.00
N ARG A 45 0.20 15.76 23.32
CA ARG A 45 1.21 15.07 24.15
C ARG A 45 0.78 13.63 24.40
N ILE A 46 1.67 12.70 24.12
CA ILE A 46 1.44 11.26 24.32
C ILE A 46 1.80 10.91 25.76
N LYS A 47 0.80 10.46 26.52
CA LYS A 47 0.90 10.16 27.94
C LYS A 47 1.21 8.69 28.19
N GLN A 48 0.45 7.80 27.56
CA GLN A 48 0.60 6.36 27.69
C GLN A 48 0.60 5.70 26.32
N VAL A 49 1.30 4.58 26.25
CA VAL A 49 1.40 3.74 25.06
C VAL A 49 1.38 2.29 25.49
N ASP A 50 0.81 1.43 24.64
CA ASP A 50 0.80 -0.01 24.82
C ASP A 50 0.76 -0.72 23.46
N SER A 51 1.19 -1.98 23.40
CA SER A 51 1.16 -2.80 22.19
C SER A 51 0.60 -4.19 22.46
N SER A 52 -0.12 -4.72 21.48
CA SER A 52 -0.61 -6.09 21.51
C SER A 52 -0.62 -6.66 20.10
N PHE A 53 -0.84 -7.96 19.96
CA PHE A 53 -0.97 -8.62 18.66
C PHE A 53 -1.81 -9.89 18.74
N GLU A 54 -2.38 -10.25 17.61
CA GLU A 54 -3.03 -11.53 17.37
C GLU A 54 -2.39 -12.25 16.19
N ARG A 55 -2.52 -13.58 16.14
CA ARG A 55 -2.00 -14.40 15.05
C ARG A 55 -3.17 -15.03 14.31
N GLU A 56 -3.33 -14.67 13.04
CA GLU A 56 -4.42 -15.20 12.22
C GLU A 56 -3.87 -16.20 11.20
N PRO A 57 -4.40 -17.44 11.16
CA PRO A 57 -3.91 -18.46 10.25
C PRO A 57 -4.38 -18.22 8.81
N LEU A 58 -3.49 -18.53 7.86
CA LEU A 58 -3.74 -18.41 6.43
C LEU A 58 -3.82 -19.78 5.73
N ASN A 59 -4.63 -19.86 4.68
CA ASN A 59 -4.36 -20.77 3.58
C ASN A 59 -3.01 -20.36 2.98
N PRO A 60 -2.02 -21.28 2.82
CA PRO A 60 -0.67 -20.90 2.44
C PRO A 60 -0.63 -20.01 1.19
N TYR A 61 -0.08 -18.82 1.34
CA TYR A 61 -0.02 -17.83 0.27
C TYR A 61 1.40 -17.72 -0.28
N ARG A 62 1.58 -18.00 -1.58
CA ARG A 62 2.90 -18.16 -2.21
C ARG A 62 3.27 -16.96 -3.07
N PHE A 63 4.45 -16.39 -2.80
CA PHE A 63 5.06 -15.29 -3.56
C PHE A 63 6.55 -15.19 -3.22
N LYS A 64 7.34 -14.47 -4.03
CA LYS A 64 8.82 -14.34 -3.86
C LYS A 64 9.57 -15.68 -3.72
N GLY A 65 9.04 -16.77 -4.28
CA GLY A 65 9.63 -18.11 -4.17
C GLY A 65 9.42 -18.80 -2.82
N SER A 66 8.62 -18.23 -1.91
CA SER A 66 8.32 -18.79 -0.59
C SER A 66 6.80 -18.74 -0.30
N ALA A 67 6.41 -18.98 0.95
CA ALA A 67 5.02 -18.94 1.40
C ALA A 67 4.91 -18.40 2.82
N ILE A 68 3.79 -17.71 3.10
CA ILE A 68 3.35 -17.39 4.47
C ILE A 68 2.17 -18.29 4.86
N THR A 69 2.08 -18.63 6.14
CA THR A 69 1.05 -19.51 6.71
C THR A 69 0.25 -18.87 7.83
N GLU A 70 0.70 -17.72 8.32
CA GLU A 70 -0.03 -16.88 9.26
C GLU A 70 0.25 -15.40 8.99
N SER A 71 -0.60 -14.53 9.54
CA SER A 71 -0.39 -13.10 9.50
C SER A 71 -0.66 -12.47 10.86
N TRP A 72 0.33 -11.76 11.38
CA TRP A 72 0.24 -11.11 12.69
C TRP A 72 -0.52 -9.79 12.55
N GLN A 73 -1.62 -9.66 13.29
CA GLN A 73 -2.40 -8.44 13.43
C GLN A 73 -1.86 -7.67 14.62
N THR A 74 -1.09 -6.61 14.39
CA THR A 74 -0.53 -5.78 15.46
C THR A 74 -1.47 -4.64 15.80
N ALA A 75 -1.55 -4.33 17.10
CA ALA A 75 -2.34 -3.24 17.63
C ALA A 75 -1.45 -2.32 18.46
N ALA A 76 -1.63 -1.02 18.29
CA ALA A 76 -0.90 0.02 19.00
C ALA A 76 -1.90 0.95 19.70
N LEU A 77 -1.79 1.09 21.02
CA LEU A 77 -2.55 2.04 21.81
C LEU A 77 -1.74 3.33 22.00
N LEU A 78 -2.35 4.47 21.72
CA LEU A 78 -1.88 5.79 22.14
C LEU A 78 -2.93 6.46 23.03
N GLU A 79 -2.50 6.98 24.18
CA GLU A 79 -3.27 7.86 25.06
C GLU A 79 -2.62 9.24 25.10
N SER A 80 -3.41 10.29 24.93
CA SER A 80 -2.96 11.68 25.07
C SER A 80 -3.15 12.21 26.51
N ASP A 81 -2.51 13.34 26.83
CA ASP A 81 -2.72 14.05 28.09
C ASP A 81 -4.18 14.54 28.29
N SER A 82 -4.97 14.65 27.22
CA SER A 82 -6.40 14.98 27.30
C SER A 82 -7.27 13.79 27.75
N GLY A 83 -6.69 12.59 27.87
CA GLY A 83 -7.38 11.35 28.21
C GLY A 83 -7.98 10.61 27.00
N ILE A 84 -7.81 11.12 25.78
CA ILE A 84 -8.24 10.41 24.57
C ILE A 84 -7.32 9.22 24.33
N ARG A 85 -7.93 8.04 24.14
CA ARG A 85 -7.27 6.77 23.81
C ARG A 85 -7.69 6.29 22.42
N LYS A 86 -6.73 5.88 21.59
CA LYS A 86 -6.98 5.32 20.25
C LYS A 86 -6.11 4.11 19.97
N VAL A 87 -6.69 3.13 19.27
CA VAL A 87 -6.03 1.89 18.87
C VAL A 87 -5.86 1.91 17.35
N GLY A 88 -4.61 1.86 16.89
CA GLY A 88 -4.26 1.68 15.49
C GLY A 88 -3.90 0.23 15.21
N LEU A 89 -4.23 -0.24 14.01
CA LEU A 89 -3.99 -1.61 13.56
C LEU A 89 -2.95 -1.65 12.45
N GLY A 90 -2.22 -2.77 12.37
CA GLY A 90 -1.30 -3.08 11.30
C GLY A 90 -1.28 -4.59 11.04
N THR A 91 -0.88 -4.95 9.83
CA THR A 91 -0.61 -6.35 9.47
C THR A 91 0.87 -6.46 9.14
N GLN A 92 1.54 -7.46 9.72
CA GLN A 92 2.96 -7.68 9.45
C GLN A 92 3.15 -8.57 8.22
N GLY A 93 4.12 -8.19 7.38
CA GLY A 93 4.47 -8.89 6.16
C GLY A 93 5.98 -8.95 5.99
N VAL A 94 6.64 -9.82 6.76
CA VAL A 94 8.11 -9.96 6.76
C VAL A 94 8.65 -10.37 5.38
N LEU A 95 8.07 -11.40 4.75
CA LEU A 95 8.50 -11.86 3.41
C LEU A 95 8.40 -10.76 2.35
N TRP A 96 7.31 -9.99 2.38
CA TRP A 96 7.13 -8.87 1.46
C TRP A 96 8.16 -7.77 1.76
N SER A 97 8.30 -7.42 3.05
CA SER A 97 9.13 -6.31 3.50
C SER A 97 10.62 -6.55 3.27
N ASP A 98 11.14 -7.73 3.64
CA ASP A 98 12.54 -8.10 3.50
C ASP A 98 12.70 -9.63 3.45
N SER A 99 13.03 -10.16 2.27
CA SER A 99 13.18 -11.59 2.05
C SER A 99 14.41 -12.19 2.74
N ALA A 100 15.45 -11.39 3.03
CA ALA A 100 16.65 -11.86 3.72
C ALA A 100 16.34 -12.10 5.20
N VAL A 101 15.62 -11.18 5.84
CA VAL A 101 15.12 -11.38 7.21
C VAL A 101 14.17 -12.58 7.25
N PHE A 102 13.27 -12.71 6.28
CA PHE A 102 12.38 -13.87 6.22
C PHE A 102 13.14 -15.20 6.11
N ALA A 103 14.18 -15.26 5.29
CA ALA A 103 14.96 -16.50 5.09
C ALA A 103 15.88 -16.83 6.27
N ALA A 104 16.36 -15.83 7.00
CA ALA A 104 17.25 -16.01 8.14
C ALA A 104 16.54 -16.46 9.42
N HIS A 105 15.21 -16.41 9.46
CA HIS A 105 14.40 -16.66 10.65
C HIS A 105 13.20 -17.56 10.35
N SER A 106 12.61 -18.16 11.38
CA SER A 106 11.27 -18.75 11.22
C SER A 106 10.23 -17.64 11.00
N GLU A 107 9.10 -17.97 10.37
CA GLU A 107 8.00 -17.01 10.15
C GLU A 107 7.60 -16.29 11.45
N ARG A 108 7.49 -17.01 12.57
CA ARG A 108 7.20 -16.46 13.89
C ARG A 108 8.31 -15.56 14.43
N ALA A 109 9.57 -15.96 14.27
CA ALA A 109 10.70 -15.17 14.76
C ALA A 109 10.84 -13.86 13.96
N GLY A 110 10.65 -13.89 12.64
CA GLY A 110 10.63 -12.69 11.81
C GLY A 110 9.53 -11.71 12.23
N ASN A 111 8.31 -12.20 12.47
CA ASN A 111 7.21 -11.36 12.96
C ASN A 111 7.49 -10.82 14.37
N ALA A 112 8.04 -11.64 15.28
CA ALA A 112 8.42 -11.18 16.61
C ALA A 112 9.47 -10.05 16.57
N LEU A 113 10.45 -10.12 15.66
CA LEU A 113 11.39 -9.03 15.42
C LEU A 113 10.67 -7.76 14.95
N MET A 114 9.79 -7.87 13.94
CA MET A 114 9.03 -6.72 13.44
C MET A 114 8.09 -6.14 14.52
N TYR A 115 7.55 -6.98 15.41
CA TYR A 115 6.72 -6.55 16.53
C TYR A 115 7.53 -5.75 17.55
N ALA A 116 8.75 -6.20 17.87
CA ALA A 116 9.66 -5.47 18.73
C ALA A 116 10.02 -4.08 18.17
N VAL A 117 10.08 -3.93 16.84
CA VAL A 117 10.23 -2.62 16.17
C VAL A 117 9.02 -1.72 16.41
N SER A 118 7.81 -2.30 16.39
CA SER A 118 6.55 -1.58 16.63
C SER A 118 6.48 -1.09 18.09
N ASP A 119 6.77 -1.96 19.06
CA ASP A 119 6.83 -1.60 20.48
C ASP A 119 7.92 -0.55 20.74
N ARG A 120 9.12 -0.70 20.14
CA ARG A 120 10.18 0.31 20.26
C ARG A 120 9.70 1.69 19.82
N ALA A 121 8.99 1.78 18.70
CA ALA A 121 8.44 3.05 18.23
C ALA A 121 7.46 3.67 19.26
N LEU A 122 6.60 2.86 19.88
CA LEU A 122 5.70 3.32 20.93
C LEU A 122 6.46 3.81 22.17
N GLN A 123 7.49 3.10 22.62
CA GLN A 123 8.31 3.55 23.75
C GLN A 123 9.02 4.88 23.47
N LEU A 124 9.42 5.14 22.22
CA LEU A 124 9.98 6.44 21.81
C LEU A 124 8.94 7.57 21.86
N LEU A 125 7.65 7.25 21.66
CA LEU A 125 6.57 8.22 21.69
C LEU A 125 6.12 8.62 23.09
N ARG A 126 6.35 7.80 24.11
CA ARG A 126 5.87 8.10 25.46
C ARG A 126 6.49 9.39 25.99
N GLY A 127 5.64 10.35 26.36
CA GLY A 127 6.03 11.66 26.91
C GLY A 127 6.35 12.72 25.85
N THR A 128 6.39 12.37 24.56
CA THR A 128 6.67 13.31 23.47
C THR A 128 5.41 14.03 23.00
N THR A 129 5.58 15.03 22.14
CA THR A 129 4.49 15.82 21.57
C THR A 129 4.56 15.82 20.05
N PHE A 130 3.40 15.84 19.39
CA PHE A 130 3.31 16.02 17.95
C PHE A 130 2.10 16.90 17.59
N THR A 131 2.15 17.54 16.42
CA THR A 131 1.04 18.34 15.87
C THR A 131 0.47 17.74 14.59
N ASN A 132 1.21 16.84 13.96
CA ASN A 132 0.90 16.25 12.66
C ASN A 132 1.50 14.83 12.58
N PRO A 133 0.71 13.78 12.28
CA PRO A 133 1.20 12.41 12.17
C PRO A 133 2.29 12.23 11.10
N VAL A 134 2.27 13.04 10.04
CA VAL A 134 3.27 12.96 8.97
C VAL A 134 4.66 13.36 9.47
N ASP A 135 4.75 14.44 10.24
CA ASP A 135 6.02 14.88 10.85
C ASP A 135 6.47 13.91 11.95
N LEU A 136 5.50 13.29 12.65
CA LEU A 136 5.78 12.25 13.65
C LEU A 136 6.47 11.04 13.01
N LEU A 137 5.99 10.58 11.84
CA LEU A 137 6.63 9.51 11.09
C LEU A 137 8.07 9.86 10.72
N ASP A 138 8.31 11.08 10.22
CA ASP A 138 9.65 11.53 9.82
C ASP A 138 10.66 11.54 10.98
N GLN A 139 10.18 11.83 12.18
CA GLN A 139 10.98 11.79 13.40
C GLN A 139 11.26 10.36 13.85
N LEU A 140 10.27 9.48 13.80
CA LEU A 140 10.39 8.09 14.27
C LEU A 140 11.21 7.20 13.33
N LEU A 141 10.98 7.32 12.02
CA LEU A 141 11.46 6.35 11.04
C LEU A 141 12.99 6.13 11.10
N PRO A 142 13.86 7.17 11.21
CA PRO A 142 15.30 6.97 11.30
C PRO A 142 15.73 6.13 12.52
N GLU A 143 15.16 6.40 13.69
CA GLU A 143 15.50 5.68 14.93
C GLU A 143 14.99 4.24 14.90
N VAL A 144 13.76 4.07 14.44
CA VAL A 144 13.09 2.77 14.33
C VAL A 144 13.79 1.89 13.30
N TYR A 145 14.21 2.45 12.17
CA TYR A 145 14.98 1.75 11.15
C TYR A 145 16.38 1.35 11.65
N ALA A 146 17.07 2.23 12.38
CA ALA A 146 18.36 1.90 12.99
C ALA A 146 18.23 0.76 14.02
N TYR A 147 17.17 0.78 14.84
CA TYR A 147 16.87 -0.30 15.77
C TYR A 147 16.55 -1.61 15.03
N ALA A 148 15.71 -1.56 13.99
CA ALA A 148 15.36 -2.72 13.18
C ALA A 148 16.61 -3.39 12.59
N LYS A 149 17.51 -2.63 11.96
CA LYS A 149 18.80 -3.13 11.45
C LYS A 149 19.61 -3.88 12.51
N LYS A 150 19.63 -3.35 13.73
CA LYS A 150 20.35 -3.96 14.85
C LYS A 150 19.76 -5.30 15.26
N ILE A 151 18.44 -5.37 15.47
CA ILE A 151 17.81 -6.58 15.99
C ILE A 151 17.69 -7.70 14.95
N THR A 152 17.62 -7.34 13.66
CA THR A 152 17.64 -8.32 12.57
C THR A 152 19.05 -8.74 12.16
N SER A 153 20.09 -8.12 12.74
CA SER A 153 21.49 -8.26 12.29
C SER A 153 21.65 -8.06 10.77
N ASN A 154 20.86 -7.16 10.17
CA ASN A 154 20.87 -6.91 8.73
C ASN A 154 21.29 -5.45 8.45
N PRO A 155 22.55 -5.20 8.04
CA PRO A 155 23.00 -3.85 7.71
C PRO A 155 22.34 -3.28 6.45
N ASP A 156 21.83 -4.14 5.57
CA ASP A 156 21.18 -3.78 4.30
C ASP A 156 19.65 -3.98 4.37
N LEU A 157 19.08 -3.90 5.57
CA LEU A 157 17.64 -4.05 5.82
C LEU A 157 16.84 -3.11 4.91
N ARG A 158 15.79 -3.62 4.26
CA ARG A 158 14.91 -2.75 3.48
C ARG A 158 14.07 -1.84 4.38
N LYS A 159 13.89 -0.58 3.99
CA LYS A 159 13.08 0.40 4.75
C LYS A 159 11.62 -0.05 4.92
N THR A 160 11.09 -0.85 3.99
CA THR A 160 9.77 -1.49 4.10
C THR A 160 9.58 -2.25 5.40
N PHE A 161 10.63 -2.88 5.94
CA PHE A 161 10.52 -3.58 7.22
C PHE A 161 10.17 -2.63 8.37
N ALA A 162 10.81 -1.46 8.43
CA ALA A 162 10.52 -0.45 9.44
C ALA A 162 9.17 0.25 9.18
N LEU A 163 8.86 0.58 7.92
CA LEU A 163 7.58 1.20 7.56
C LEU A 163 6.39 0.28 7.85
N ASN A 164 6.51 -1.03 7.61
CA ASN A 164 5.45 -1.99 7.90
C ASN A 164 5.24 -2.16 9.41
N ALA A 165 6.32 -2.20 10.20
CA ALA A 165 6.23 -2.17 11.66
C ALA A 165 5.52 -0.91 12.19
N LEU A 166 5.65 0.22 11.50
CA LEU A 166 5.06 1.48 11.92
C LEU A 166 3.58 1.65 11.52
N VAL A 167 2.98 0.75 10.74
CA VAL A 167 1.59 0.93 10.28
C VAL A 167 0.59 1.05 11.44
N CYS A 168 0.69 0.19 12.46
CA CYS A 168 -0.21 0.27 13.62
C CYS A 168 -0.02 1.57 14.40
N VAL A 169 1.22 2.02 14.55
CA VAL A 169 1.57 3.26 15.25
C VAL A 169 1.08 4.49 14.48
N ASP A 170 1.28 4.53 13.16
CA ASP A 170 0.83 5.61 12.28
C ASP A 170 -0.71 5.71 12.29
N ASN A 171 -1.41 4.59 12.16
CA ASN A 171 -2.87 4.56 12.24
C ASN A 171 -3.36 5.06 13.61
N ALA A 172 -2.72 4.67 14.71
CA ALA A 172 -3.08 5.16 16.05
C ALA A 172 -2.88 6.67 16.17
N ALA A 173 -1.78 7.19 15.63
CA ALA A 173 -1.48 8.63 15.62
C ALA A 173 -2.49 9.42 14.80
N TRP A 174 -2.89 8.93 13.62
CA TRP A 174 -3.94 9.55 12.80
C TRP A 174 -5.29 9.58 13.50
N LEU A 175 -5.69 8.50 14.16
CA LEU A 175 -6.95 8.44 14.91
C LEU A 175 -6.94 9.36 16.13
N LEU A 176 -5.81 9.45 16.84
CA LEU A 176 -5.64 10.34 17.97
C LEU A 176 -5.68 11.81 17.52
N TYR A 177 -4.94 12.12 16.44
CA TYR A 177 -4.95 13.42 15.79
C TYR A 177 -6.36 13.84 15.36
N ALA A 178 -7.10 12.95 14.72
CA ALA A 178 -8.45 13.23 14.26
C ALA A 178 -9.37 13.60 15.43
N GLN A 179 -9.36 12.79 16.50
CA GLN A 179 -10.20 13.03 17.67
C GLN A 179 -9.84 14.35 18.39
N GLU A 180 -8.55 14.63 18.56
CA GLU A 180 -8.07 15.86 19.20
C GLU A 180 -8.48 17.12 18.42
N ASN A 181 -8.51 17.02 17.09
CA ASN A 181 -8.85 18.12 16.19
C ASN A 181 -10.31 18.10 15.70
N GLN A 182 -11.16 17.23 16.26
CA GLN A 182 -12.59 17.12 15.90
C GLN A 182 -12.82 16.81 14.41
N ILE A 183 -11.97 15.95 13.85
CA ILE A 183 -12.07 15.44 12.47
C ILE A 183 -12.77 14.09 12.51
N ASP A 184 -13.84 13.93 11.73
CA ASP A 184 -14.63 12.70 11.63
C ASP A 184 -14.72 12.14 10.19
N ARG A 185 -14.10 12.82 9.22
CA ARG A 185 -14.04 12.42 7.81
C ARG A 185 -12.61 12.32 7.30
N PHE A 186 -12.36 11.34 6.42
CA PHE A 186 -11.05 11.14 5.80
C PHE A 186 -10.65 12.31 4.90
N ASP A 187 -11.60 12.96 4.22
CA ASP A 187 -11.34 14.14 3.38
C ASP A 187 -10.73 15.32 4.18
N ASP A 188 -11.15 15.43 5.44
CA ASP A 188 -10.70 16.45 6.38
C ASP A 188 -9.44 16.01 7.13
N LEU A 189 -9.15 14.71 7.13
CA LEU A 189 -7.91 14.13 7.64
C LEU A 189 -6.72 14.46 6.72
N ILE A 190 -6.95 14.54 5.40
CA ILE A 190 -5.88 14.76 4.40
C ILE A 190 -5.33 16.20 4.53
N PRO A 191 -4.05 16.36 4.89
CA PRO A 191 -3.41 17.67 4.93
C PRO A 191 -3.46 18.38 3.57
N ALA A 192 -3.58 19.71 3.58
CA ALA A 192 -3.74 20.53 2.36
C ALA A 192 -2.69 20.22 1.27
N THR A 193 -1.44 19.99 1.66
CA THR A 193 -0.34 19.66 0.74
C THR A 193 -0.55 18.36 -0.04
N TYR A 194 -1.30 17.41 0.50
CA TYR A 194 -1.54 16.09 -0.13
C TYR A 194 -2.92 15.97 -0.78
N LYS A 195 -3.80 16.98 -0.60
CA LYS A 195 -5.12 17.00 -1.23
C LYS A 195 -5.06 16.86 -2.76
N PRO A 196 -4.15 17.52 -3.51
CA PRO A 196 -4.13 17.39 -4.96
C PRO A 196 -4.05 15.94 -5.46
N GLY A 197 -3.20 15.12 -4.84
CA GLY A 197 -3.09 13.69 -5.17
C GLY A 197 -4.20 12.79 -4.62
N LEU A 198 -5.08 13.30 -3.74
CA LEU A 198 -6.05 12.51 -2.97
C LEU A 198 -7.43 13.19 -2.87
N SER A 199 -7.90 13.85 -3.93
CA SER A 199 -9.21 14.53 -3.95
C SER A 199 -10.24 13.95 -4.92
N HIS A 200 -9.95 12.82 -5.59
CA HIS A 200 -10.98 12.16 -6.37
C HIS A 200 -12.09 11.60 -5.47
N HIS A 201 -13.25 11.35 -6.06
CA HIS A 201 -14.41 10.84 -5.34
C HIS A 201 -15.07 9.75 -6.16
N HIS A 202 -14.48 8.56 -6.15
CA HIS A 202 -15.00 7.42 -6.89
C HIS A 202 -16.25 6.85 -6.21
N THR A 203 -17.29 6.56 -6.99
CA THR A 203 -18.47 5.83 -6.50
C THR A 203 -18.27 4.32 -6.50
N LYS A 204 -17.15 3.84 -7.06
CA LYS A 204 -16.76 2.43 -7.11
C LYS A 204 -15.26 2.28 -6.92
N VAL A 205 -14.85 1.18 -6.28
CA VAL A 205 -13.45 0.75 -6.22
C VAL A 205 -13.38 -0.72 -6.64
N ALA A 206 -12.46 -1.06 -7.53
CA ALA A 206 -12.22 -2.45 -7.92
C ALA A 206 -11.69 -3.21 -6.71
N SER A 207 -12.30 -4.36 -6.42
CA SER A 207 -11.77 -5.34 -5.49
C SER A 207 -10.90 -6.30 -6.28
N ILE A 208 -9.60 -6.06 -6.34
CA ILE A 208 -8.65 -6.86 -7.13
C ILE A 208 -8.20 -8.06 -6.30
N PRO A 209 -8.66 -9.30 -6.59
CA PRO A 209 -8.13 -10.48 -5.93
C PRO A 209 -6.71 -10.76 -6.41
N SER A 210 -5.95 -11.49 -5.60
CA SER A 210 -4.56 -11.82 -5.85
C SER A 210 -4.41 -13.32 -6.05
N PHE A 211 -3.82 -13.73 -7.16
CA PHE A 211 -3.57 -15.13 -7.49
C PHE A 211 -2.08 -15.45 -7.37
N SER A 212 -1.76 -16.47 -6.59
CA SER A 212 -0.38 -16.92 -6.41
C SER A 212 0.19 -17.55 -7.67
N VAL A 213 1.52 -17.59 -7.75
CA VAL A 213 2.24 -18.37 -8.78
C VAL A 213 1.72 -19.81 -8.79
N GLY A 214 1.45 -20.34 -9.99
CA GLY A 214 0.93 -21.69 -10.18
C GLY A 214 -0.60 -21.81 -10.13
N THR A 215 -1.33 -20.72 -9.94
CA THR A 215 -2.79 -20.70 -10.11
C THR A 215 -3.15 -21.10 -11.53
N THR A 216 -4.17 -21.96 -11.70
CA THR A 216 -4.61 -22.41 -13.02
C THR A 216 -5.46 -21.34 -13.71
N ALA A 217 -5.46 -21.35 -15.05
CA ALA A 217 -6.32 -20.48 -15.84
C ALA A 217 -7.81 -20.70 -15.54
N GLU A 218 -8.21 -21.92 -15.14
CA GLU A 218 -9.60 -22.24 -14.76
C GLU A 218 -10.03 -21.51 -13.49
N THR A 219 -9.17 -21.45 -12.47
CA THR A 219 -9.47 -20.69 -11.24
C THR A 219 -9.62 -19.20 -11.54
N ILE A 220 -8.78 -18.66 -12.42
CA ILE A 220 -8.85 -17.25 -12.84
C ILE A 220 -10.11 -17.00 -13.66
N LYS A 221 -10.47 -17.92 -14.57
CA LYS A 221 -11.71 -17.89 -15.32
C LYS A 221 -12.92 -17.89 -14.40
N THR A 222 -12.94 -18.72 -13.37
CA THR A 222 -14.01 -18.77 -12.35
C THR A 222 -14.19 -17.40 -11.67
N ALA A 223 -13.10 -16.70 -11.33
CA ALA A 223 -13.19 -15.35 -10.78
C ALA A 223 -13.72 -14.34 -11.82
N ALA A 224 -13.30 -14.44 -13.08
CA ALA A 224 -13.84 -13.63 -14.16
C ALA A 224 -15.35 -13.87 -14.35
N ASP A 225 -15.82 -15.12 -14.27
CA ASP A 225 -17.23 -15.50 -14.33
C ASP A 225 -18.05 -14.90 -13.18
N GLN A 226 -17.42 -14.73 -12.00
CA GLN A 226 -18.03 -14.05 -10.84
C GLN A 226 -18.08 -12.53 -10.99
N GLY A 227 -17.50 -11.98 -12.07
CA GLY A 227 -17.49 -10.55 -12.39
C GLY A 227 -16.22 -9.81 -11.98
N TYR A 228 -15.19 -10.49 -11.46
CA TYR A 228 -13.88 -9.86 -11.27
C TYR A 228 -13.26 -9.53 -12.62
N PHE A 229 -13.15 -8.25 -12.92
CA PHE A 229 -12.67 -7.80 -14.23
C PHE A 229 -11.20 -7.41 -14.23
N ILE A 230 -10.57 -7.20 -13.08
CA ILE A 230 -9.13 -6.99 -12.95
C ILE A 230 -8.64 -7.84 -11.77
N MET A 231 -7.53 -8.55 -11.99
CA MET A 231 -7.00 -9.53 -11.05
C MET A 231 -5.48 -9.41 -11.03
N LYS A 232 -4.87 -9.51 -9.85
CA LYS A 232 -3.42 -9.50 -9.70
C LYS A 232 -2.89 -10.90 -9.93
N LEU A 233 -2.07 -11.07 -10.95
CA LEU A 233 -1.60 -12.35 -11.45
C LEU A 233 -0.10 -12.47 -11.21
N LYS A 234 0.32 -13.32 -10.27
CA LYS A 234 1.75 -13.45 -9.98
C LYS A 234 2.49 -14.22 -11.06
N THR A 235 3.56 -13.61 -11.56
CA THR A 235 4.59 -14.24 -12.38
C THR A 235 5.86 -14.44 -11.54
N GLY A 236 6.99 -14.80 -12.15
CA GLY A 236 8.20 -15.07 -11.40
C GLY A 236 8.21 -16.46 -10.77
N SER A 237 7.82 -17.47 -11.54
CA SER A 237 7.82 -18.88 -11.13
C SER A 237 9.14 -19.36 -10.52
N ALA A 238 9.10 -20.39 -9.65
CA ALA A 238 10.31 -20.98 -9.09
C ALA A 238 11.12 -21.76 -10.15
N GLY A 239 12.44 -21.77 -10.01
CA GLY A 239 13.40 -22.37 -10.96
C GLY A 239 14.45 -21.36 -11.41
N THR A 240 15.29 -21.78 -12.34
CA THR A 240 16.22 -20.91 -13.08
C THR A 240 15.46 -19.83 -13.85
N GLN A 241 16.13 -18.74 -14.25
CA GLN A 241 15.52 -17.70 -15.09
C GLN A 241 14.91 -18.26 -16.38
N GLN A 242 15.51 -19.30 -16.97
CA GLN A 242 14.98 -19.94 -18.18
C GLN A 242 13.70 -20.74 -17.90
N GLU A 243 13.67 -21.56 -16.85
CA GLU A 243 12.46 -22.30 -16.48
C GLU A 243 11.34 -21.36 -16.04
N MET A 244 11.69 -20.26 -15.35
CA MET A 244 10.75 -19.25 -14.89
C MET A 244 10.05 -18.57 -16.07
N ILE A 245 10.80 -18.06 -17.06
CA ILE A 245 10.21 -17.37 -18.20
C ILE A 245 9.36 -18.32 -19.07
N GLU A 246 9.75 -19.59 -19.21
CA GLU A 246 8.96 -20.60 -19.92
C GLU A 246 7.61 -20.85 -19.23
N LYS A 247 7.60 -20.97 -17.89
CA LYS A 247 6.37 -21.13 -17.11
C LYS A 247 5.48 -19.90 -17.18
N ASP A 248 6.07 -18.70 -17.08
CA ASP A 248 5.31 -17.45 -17.14
C ASP A 248 4.69 -17.23 -18.55
N ILE A 249 5.41 -17.58 -19.63
CA ILE A 249 4.89 -17.57 -21.01
C ILE A 249 3.75 -18.59 -21.19
N ALA A 250 3.90 -19.80 -20.66
CA ALA A 250 2.85 -20.82 -20.71
C ALA A 250 1.60 -20.36 -19.95
N PHE A 251 1.80 -19.75 -18.77
CA PHE A 251 0.73 -19.16 -17.97
C PHE A 251 -0.02 -18.05 -18.72
N LEU A 252 0.70 -17.08 -19.30
CA LEU A 252 0.09 -16.01 -20.11
C LEU A 252 -0.72 -16.57 -21.29
N THR A 253 -0.23 -17.60 -21.96
CA THR A 253 -0.94 -18.26 -23.06
C THR A 253 -2.26 -18.88 -22.59
N ALA A 254 -2.22 -19.63 -21.49
CA ALA A 254 -3.39 -20.29 -20.92
C ALA A 254 -4.43 -19.27 -20.43
N LEU A 255 -3.96 -18.21 -19.74
CA LEU A 255 -4.76 -17.09 -19.28
C LEU A 255 -5.48 -16.40 -20.45
N HIS A 256 -4.72 -15.99 -21.47
CA HIS A 256 -5.29 -15.24 -22.59
C HIS A 256 -6.30 -16.07 -23.37
N LYS A 257 -6.04 -17.37 -23.55
CA LYS A 257 -7.03 -18.30 -24.12
C LYS A 257 -8.30 -18.39 -23.28
N ALA A 258 -8.17 -18.43 -21.96
CA ALA A 258 -9.31 -18.62 -21.05
C ALA A 258 -10.19 -17.38 -20.93
N ILE A 259 -9.60 -16.18 -20.80
CA ILE A 259 -10.34 -14.95 -20.46
C ILE A 259 -10.06 -13.76 -21.39
N GLY A 260 -9.19 -13.88 -22.39
CA GLY A 260 -8.82 -12.74 -23.27
C GLY A 260 -10.00 -12.15 -24.05
N HIS A 261 -11.00 -12.96 -24.35
CA HIS A 261 -12.20 -12.53 -25.05
C HIS A 261 -13.24 -11.84 -24.15
N TYR A 262 -13.09 -11.92 -22.82
CA TYR A 262 -14.09 -11.45 -21.86
C TYR A 262 -14.21 -9.94 -21.90
N GLU A 263 -15.42 -9.47 -21.61
CA GLU A 263 -15.77 -8.06 -21.67
C GLU A 263 -16.11 -7.49 -20.31
N THR A 264 -15.87 -6.19 -20.16
CA THR A 264 -16.16 -5.45 -18.94
C THR A 264 -16.57 -4.01 -19.26
N PRO A 265 -17.56 -3.45 -18.55
CA PRO A 265 -17.92 -2.04 -18.70
C PRO A 265 -16.92 -1.08 -18.04
N TYR A 266 -15.91 -1.61 -17.35
CA TYR A 266 -15.02 -0.83 -16.49
C TYR A 266 -13.70 -0.41 -17.17
N THR A 267 -13.49 -0.79 -18.43
CA THR A 267 -12.32 -0.40 -19.22
C THR A 267 -12.70 0.28 -20.53
N GLN A 268 -11.83 1.16 -21.03
CA GLN A 268 -12.02 1.85 -22.31
C GLN A 268 -12.01 0.88 -23.51
N SER A 269 -11.20 -0.19 -23.45
CA SER A 269 -11.17 -1.21 -24.50
C SER A 269 -12.36 -2.16 -24.46
N GLY A 270 -13.14 -2.14 -23.39
CA GLY A 270 -14.19 -3.12 -23.11
C GLY A 270 -13.66 -4.52 -22.77
N LYS A 271 -12.34 -4.74 -22.71
CA LYS A 271 -11.73 -6.05 -22.39
C LYS A 271 -11.19 -6.09 -20.96
N ILE A 272 -11.08 -7.29 -20.40
CA ILE A 272 -10.44 -7.53 -19.10
C ILE A 272 -8.95 -7.16 -19.17
N PRO A 273 -8.47 -6.24 -18.32
CA PRO A 273 -7.06 -5.89 -18.24
C PRO A 273 -6.27 -6.89 -17.39
N TYR A 274 -5.02 -7.13 -17.79
CA TYR A 274 -4.05 -7.93 -17.06
C TYR A 274 -3.17 -7.06 -16.18
N TYR A 275 -3.08 -7.47 -14.92
CA TYR A 275 -2.19 -6.91 -13.93
C TYR A 275 -1.26 -8.04 -13.49
N PHE A 276 -0.01 -7.98 -13.93
CA PHE A 276 1.04 -8.92 -13.55
C PHE A 276 1.88 -8.36 -12.41
N ASP A 277 2.25 -9.20 -11.45
CA ASP A 277 3.20 -8.88 -10.38
C ASP A 277 4.31 -9.93 -10.37
N ALA A 278 5.55 -9.50 -10.60
CA ALA A 278 6.69 -10.40 -10.62
C ALA A 278 7.44 -10.48 -9.28
N ASN A 279 7.10 -9.62 -8.30
CA ASN A 279 7.79 -9.48 -7.02
C ASN A 279 9.33 -9.45 -7.13
N GLY A 280 9.84 -8.74 -8.13
CA GLY A 280 11.25 -8.55 -8.40
C GLY A 280 11.99 -9.81 -8.84
N ARG A 281 11.35 -10.72 -9.58
CA ARG A 281 11.95 -12.01 -9.96
C ARG A 281 12.65 -12.05 -11.31
N TYR A 282 12.36 -11.11 -12.23
CA TYR A 282 13.14 -11.00 -13.45
C TYR A 282 14.51 -10.41 -13.12
N GLU A 283 15.59 -11.15 -13.35
CA GLU A 283 16.94 -10.63 -13.05
C GLU A 283 17.42 -9.58 -14.06
N LYS A 284 16.86 -9.61 -15.27
CA LYS A 284 17.29 -8.77 -16.39
C LYS A 284 16.11 -8.33 -17.26
N LYS A 285 16.25 -7.14 -17.86
CA LYS A 285 15.25 -6.55 -18.76
C LYS A 285 14.95 -7.44 -19.97
N GLU A 286 15.95 -8.13 -20.49
CA GLU A 286 15.81 -9.03 -21.64
C GLU A 286 14.85 -10.19 -21.36
N THR A 287 14.81 -10.68 -20.12
CA THR A 287 13.87 -11.74 -19.72
C THR A 287 12.43 -11.22 -19.72
N LEU A 288 12.20 -10.01 -19.23
CA LEU A 288 10.88 -9.37 -19.31
C LEU A 288 10.47 -9.08 -20.76
N LEU A 289 11.41 -8.65 -21.61
CA LEU A 289 11.13 -8.44 -23.04
C LEU A 289 10.64 -9.71 -23.73
N ARG A 290 11.20 -10.89 -23.41
CA ARG A 290 10.70 -12.18 -23.92
C ARG A 290 9.24 -12.44 -23.54
N PHE A 291 8.83 -12.07 -22.32
CA PHE A 291 7.44 -12.18 -21.88
C PHE A 291 6.53 -11.25 -22.69
N LEU A 292 6.96 -9.99 -22.88
CA LEU A 292 6.23 -8.98 -23.65
C LEU A 292 6.13 -9.31 -25.15
N ASP A 293 7.20 -9.83 -25.75
CA ASP A 293 7.21 -10.26 -27.15
C ASP A 293 6.23 -11.42 -27.37
N HIS A 294 6.16 -12.36 -26.42
CA HIS A 294 5.16 -13.40 -26.45
C HIS A 294 3.74 -12.84 -26.30
N ALA A 295 3.53 -11.86 -25.39
CA ALA A 295 2.26 -11.18 -25.24
C ALA A 295 1.79 -10.53 -26.56
N ARG A 296 2.70 -9.90 -27.31
CA ARG A 296 2.41 -9.35 -28.65
C ARG A 296 2.01 -10.45 -29.63
N LYS A 297 2.79 -11.53 -29.67
CA LYS A 297 2.57 -12.66 -30.59
C LYS A 297 1.18 -13.29 -30.44
N ILE A 298 0.64 -13.34 -29.22
CA ILE A 298 -0.66 -13.94 -28.94
C ILE A 298 -1.82 -12.93 -28.90
N GLY A 299 -1.57 -11.63 -29.08
CA GLY A 299 -2.59 -10.57 -29.00
C GLY A 299 -2.96 -10.12 -27.58
N ALA A 300 -2.18 -10.51 -26.56
CA ALA A 300 -2.43 -10.17 -25.16
C ALA A 300 -1.84 -8.81 -24.73
N PHE A 301 -0.90 -8.26 -25.51
CA PHE A 301 -0.10 -7.09 -25.13
C PHE A 301 -0.95 -5.87 -24.75
N ASP A 302 -1.96 -5.54 -25.58
CA ASP A 302 -2.81 -4.36 -25.36
C ASP A 302 -3.76 -4.50 -24.16
N GLN A 303 -3.94 -5.72 -23.64
CA GLN A 303 -4.68 -5.96 -22.41
C GLN A 303 -3.82 -5.79 -21.15
N ILE A 304 -2.49 -5.63 -21.25
CA ILE A 304 -1.63 -5.43 -20.08
C ILE A 304 -1.86 -4.01 -19.53
N ALA A 305 -2.61 -3.90 -18.43
CA ALA A 305 -2.79 -2.62 -17.75
C ALA A 305 -1.55 -2.21 -16.96
N VAL A 306 -0.85 -3.18 -16.35
CA VAL A 306 0.35 -2.94 -15.55
C VAL A 306 1.20 -4.19 -15.33
N ILE A 307 2.52 -4.01 -15.30
CA ILE A 307 3.48 -4.97 -14.73
C ILE A 307 4.08 -4.33 -13.47
N GLU A 308 3.76 -4.88 -12.31
CA GLU A 308 4.26 -4.45 -11.00
C GLU A 308 5.57 -5.14 -10.66
N GLU A 309 6.50 -4.35 -10.12
CA GLU A 309 7.79 -4.77 -9.57
C GLU A 309 8.47 -5.89 -10.38
N PRO A 310 8.83 -5.66 -11.67
CA PRO A 310 9.43 -6.72 -12.48
C PRO A 310 10.79 -7.18 -11.95
N PHE A 311 11.62 -6.25 -11.46
CA PHE A 311 13.03 -6.48 -11.15
C PHE A 311 13.33 -6.39 -9.65
N PRO A 312 14.39 -7.06 -9.16
CA PRO A 312 14.89 -6.81 -7.82
C PRO A 312 15.23 -5.33 -7.62
N GLU A 313 15.07 -4.84 -6.39
CA GLU A 313 15.28 -3.43 -6.06
C GLU A 313 16.66 -2.87 -6.47
N HIS A 314 17.73 -3.68 -6.41
CA HIS A 314 19.07 -3.22 -6.82
C HIS A 314 19.23 -3.06 -8.35
N VAL A 315 18.26 -3.51 -9.14
CA VAL A 315 18.27 -3.36 -10.59
C VAL A 315 17.67 -2.01 -10.97
N GLU A 316 18.50 -1.15 -11.55
CA GLU A 316 18.13 0.19 -12.05
C GLU A 316 17.97 0.22 -13.58
N ALA A 317 17.34 -0.81 -14.15
CA ALA A 317 17.07 -0.84 -15.59
C ALA A 317 16.03 0.24 -15.97
N PHE A 318 16.27 0.97 -17.06
CA PHE A 318 15.27 1.87 -17.63
C PHE A 318 14.14 1.06 -18.29
N VAL A 319 12.88 1.39 -17.96
CA VAL A 319 11.68 0.65 -18.39
C VAL A 319 10.71 1.47 -19.23
N GLY A 320 10.97 2.76 -19.46
CA GLY A 320 10.06 3.65 -20.19
C GLY A 320 9.91 3.32 -21.68
N ASP A 321 10.74 2.43 -22.22
CA ASP A 321 10.75 1.96 -23.61
C ASP A 321 10.05 0.59 -23.80
N LEU A 322 9.49 -0.01 -22.75
CA LEU A 322 8.87 -1.34 -22.84
C LEU A 322 7.51 -1.34 -23.57
N GLY A 323 6.89 -0.17 -23.71
CA GLY A 323 5.57 0.00 -24.33
C GLY A 323 4.40 -0.48 -23.48
N VAL A 324 4.65 -0.86 -22.22
CA VAL A 324 3.64 -1.18 -21.20
C VAL A 324 3.87 -0.31 -19.98
N ARG A 325 2.84 -0.16 -19.15
CA ARG A 325 2.96 0.52 -17.87
C ARG A 325 3.67 -0.38 -16.86
N VAL A 326 4.78 0.10 -16.31
CA VAL A 326 5.48 -0.57 -15.21
C VAL A 326 5.22 0.17 -13.91
N ALA A 327 4.84 -0.55 -12.86
CA ALA A 327 4.60 -0.01 -11.52
C ALA A 327 5.72 -0.39 -10.54
N ALA A 328 6.11 0.56 -9.70
CA ALA A 328 7.00 0.29 -8.57
C ALA A 328 6.17 -0.01 -7.31
N ASP A 329 6.53 -1.08 -6.60
CA ASP A 329 6.02 -1.43 -5.28
C ASP A 329 7.19 -1.47 -4.27
N GLU A 330 7.85 -2.61 -4.11
CA GLU A 330 8.93 -2.82 -3.13
C GLU A 330 10.22 -2.08 -3.47
N SER A 331 10.23 -1.23 -4.47
CA SER A 331 11.35 -0.35 -4.77
C SER A 331 11.00 1.13 -4.73
N ALA A 332 9.77 1.46 -4.33
CA ALA A 332 9.27 2.80 -4.05
C ALA A 332 8.78 2.87 -2.59
N HIS A 333 9.73 2.76 -1.65
CA HIS A 333 9.44 2.77 -0.21
C HIS A 333 9.17 4.16 0.34
N THR A 334 10.00 5.12 -0.07
CA THR A 334 9.93 6.53 0.31
C THR A 334 9.70 7.42 -0.91
N VAL A 335 9.53 8.72 -0.66
CA VAL A 335 9.41 9.73 -1.72
C VAL A 335 10.65 9.74 -2.63
N GLU A 336 11.84 9.59 -2.05
CA GLU A 336 13.10 9.57 -2.79
C GLU A 336 13.21 8.32 -3.67
N ASP A 337 12.83 7.16 -3.13
CA ASP A 337 12.84 5.90 -3.88
C ASP A 337 11.81 5.94 -5.02
N ALA A 338 10.62 6.48 -4.76
CA ALA A 338 9.58 6.71 -5.77
C ALA A 338 10.06 7.66 -6.88
N ALA A 339 10.67 8.79 -6.53
CA ALA A 339 11.23 9.73 -7.49
C ALA A 339 12.28 9.05 -8.39
N ARG A 340 13.17 8.25 -7.78
CA ARG A 340 14.17 7.48 -8.52
C ARG A 340 13.53 6.50 -9.50
N ARG A 341 12.46 5.79 -9.11
CA ARG A 341 11.75 4.87 -10.02
C ARG A 341 11.10 5.60 -11.18
N ILE A 342 10.51 6.77 -10.94
CA ILE A 342 9.96 7.61 -12.02
C ILE A 342 11.05 8.00 -13.03
N GLU A 343 12.25 8.37 -12.57
CA GLU A 343 13.39 8.66 -13.46
C GLU A 343 13.82 7.45 -14.31
N LEU A 344 13.68 6.24 -13.76
CA LEU A 344 13.94 4.99 -14.47
C LEU A 344 12.81 4.58 -15.43
N GLY A 345 11.80 5.43 -15.62
CA GLY A 345 10.69 5.21 -16.56
C GLY A 345 9.54 4.39 -15.99
N TYR A 346 9.51 4.15 -14.67
CA TYR A 346 8.32 3.57 -14.04
C TYR A 346 7.17 4.57 -14.14
N SER A 347 6.10 4.11 -14.78
CA SER A 347 4.95 4.93 -15.17
C SER A 347 3.72 4.71 -14.29
N ALA A 348 3.89 4.05 -13.15
CA ALA A 348 2.88 3.89 -12.10
C ALA A 348 3.54 3.59 -10.75
N ILE A 349 2.79 3.78 -9.67
CA ILE A 349 3.22 3.40 -8.31
C ILE A 349 2.11 2.59 -7.62
N ALA A 350 2.48 1.44 -7.06
CA ALA A 350 1.65 0.68 -6.14
C ALA A 350 1.82 1.27 -4.73
N VAL A 351 0.84 2.08 -4.31
CA VAL A 351 0.84 2.65 -2.96
C VAL A 351 0.17 1.68 -1.99
N LYS A 352 0.59 1.72 -0.72
CA LYS A 352 0.14 0.78 0.31
C LYS A 352 0.05 1.46 1.66
N ALA A 353 -1.05 2.16 1.95
CA ALA A 353 -1.25 2.80 3.25
C ALA A 353 -1.17 1.79 4.41
N ILE A 354 -1.56 0.54 4.13
CA ILE A 354 -1.58 -0.57 5.08
C ILE A 354 -0.26 -1.34 5.21
N ALA A 355 0.77 -0.98 4.45
CA ALA A 355 2.08 -1.65 4.48
C ALA A 355 3.25 -0.68 4.60
N LYS A 356 3.09 0.56 4.10
CA LYS A 356 4.12 1.60 4.10
C LYS A 356 3.77 2.78 5.01
N THR A 357 2.70 2.68 5.82
CA THR A 357 2.02 3.78 6.56
C THR A 357 1.16 4.68 5.68
N LEU A 358 0.12 5.28 6.25
CA LEU A 358 -0.71 6.27 5.56
C LEU A 358 0.11 7.54 5.31
N SER A 359 0.88 7.98 6.31
CA SER A 359 1.72 9.18 6.22
C SER A 359 2.70 9.13 5.05
N MET A 360 3.46 8.03 4.86
CA MET A 360 4.34 7.90 3.70
C MET A 360 3.56 7.78 2.39
N THR A 361 2.42 7.07 2.41
CA THR A 361 1.57 6.90 1.23
C THR A 361 1.05 8.22 0.69
N MET A 362 0.61 9.14 1.56
CA MET A 362 0.18 10.49 1.14
C MET A 362 1.31 11.25 0.43
N LYS A 363 2.53 11.18 0.95
CA LYS A 363 3.70 11.84 0.34
C LYS A 363 4.00 11.28 -1.05
N ILE A 364 3.99 9.95 -1.19
CA ILE A 364 4.25 9.28 -2.48
C ILE A 364 3.14 9.59 -3.48
N ALA A 365 1.86 9.55 -3.05
CA ALA A 365 0.73 9.88 -3.92
C ALA A 365 0.80 11.33 -4.42
N GLN A 366 1.22 12.27 -3.58
CA GLN A 366 1.39 13.66 -3.95
C GLN A 366 2.55 13.85 -4.95
N LEU A 367 3.70 13.23 -4.72
CA LEU A 367 4.80 13.23 -5.71
C LEU A 367 4.33 12.65 -7.05
N ALA A 368 3.62 11.53 -7.02
CA ALA A 368 3.13 10.88 -8.23
C ALA A 368 2.15 11.79 -9.00
N TYR A 369 1.25 12.47 -8.29
CA TYR A 369 0.36 13.49 -8.86
C TYR A 369 1.14 14.61 -9.55
N GLU A 370 2.16 15.19 -8.88
CA GLU A 370 3.01 16.25 -9.46
C GLU A 370 3.77 15.81 -10.71
N LYS A 371 4.07 14.50 -10.82
CA LYS A 371 4.76 13.91 -11.97
C LYS A 371 3.80 13.31 -13.01
N ASN A 372 2.48 13.44 -12.82
CA ASN A 372 1.45 12.79 -13.66
C ASN A 372 1.63 11.27 -13.77
N VAL A 373 2.05 10.64 -12.67
CA VAL A 373 2.22 9.19 -12.55
C VAL A 373 1.01 8.62 -11.79
N PRO A 374 0.22 7.72 -12.40
CA PRO A 374 -0.95 7.14 -11.73
C PRO A 374 -0.54 6.20 -10.59
N CYS A 375 -1.36 6.17 -9.56
CA CYS A 375 -1.22 5.26 -8.44
C CYS A 375 -2.42 4.31 -8.36
N PHE A 376 -2.21 3.17 -7.71
CA PHE A 376 -3.29 2.29 -7.25
C PHE A 376 -2.91 1.69 -5.90
N CYS A 377 -3.89 1.21 -5.16
CA CYS A 377 -3.66 0.60 -3.86
C CYS A 377 -3.36 -0.90 -4.00
N ALA A 378 -2.20 -1.33 -3.54
CA ALA A 378 -1.85 -2.74 -3.44
C ALA A 378 -2.00 -3.24 -1.98
N ASP A 379 -1.99 -4.56 -1.77
CA ASP A 379 -2.33 -5.18 -0.48
C ASP A 379 -1.12 -5.82 0.22
N LEU A 380 -1.32 -6.21 1.48
CA LEU A 380 -0.43 -7.03 2.30
C LEU A 380 -1.18 -8.22 2.92
N THR A 381 -2.34 -8.62 2.39
CA THR A 381 -3.23 -9.62 3.01
C THR A 381 -3.74 -9.12 4.35
N VAL A 382 -4.45 -7.99 4.35
CA VAL A 382 -4.86 -7.33 5.60
C VAL A 382 -6.27 -7.72 6.05
N ASN A 383 -6.57 -7.47 7.33
CA ASN A 383 -7.91 -7.68 7.89
C ASN A 383 -8.96 -6.68 7.33
N PRO A 384 -10.26 -6.92 7.53
CA PRO A 384 -11.33 -6.06 6.99
C PRO A 384 -11.26 -4.59 7.38
N ILE A 385 -10.77 -4.23 8.57
CA ILE A 385 -10.63 -2.82 8.97
C ILE A 385 -9.53 -2.13 8.15
N LEU A 386 -8.41 -2.81 7.93
CA LEU A 386 -7.32 -2.29 7.11
C LEU A 386 -7.69 -2.23 5.62
N VAL A 387 -8.58 -3.10 5.14
CA VAL A 387 -9.18 -2.95 3.79
C VAL A 387 -9.82 -1.56 3.64
N GLU A 388 -10.48 -1.05 4.67
CA GLU A 388 -11.12 0.27 4.63
C GLU A 388 -10.13 1.44 4.67
N TRP A 389 -9.00 1.30 5.37
CA TRP A 389 -7.91 2.28 5.30
C TRP A 389 -7.37 2.40 3.87
N ASN A 390 -7.11 1.26 3.22
CA ASN A 390 -6.61 1.26 1.84
C ASN A 390 -7.68 1.75 0.85
N LYS A 391 -8.95 1.41 1.09
CA LYS A 391 -10.09 1.86 0.26
C LYS A 391 -10.31 3.35 0.30
N ASN A 392 -10.11 3.98 1.47
CA ASN A 392 -10.20 5.43 1.58
C ASN A 392 -9.16 6.12 0.69
N VAL A 393 -7.97 5.55 0.55
CA VAL A 393 -6.95 6.05 -0.38
C VAL A 393 -7.35 5.75 -1.83
N ALA A 394 -7.71 4.50 -2.15
CA ALA A 394 -8.09 4.09 -3.51
C ALA A 394 -9.26 4.89 -4.09
N ALA A 395 -10.25 5.23 -3.25
CA ALA A 395 -11.41 6.04 -3.62
C ALA A 395 -11.06 7.50 -3.99
N ARG A 396 -9.86 7.94 -3.63
CA ARG A 396 -9.39 9.34 -3.71
C ARG A 396 -8.21 9.56 -4.65
N LEU A 397 -7.55 8.50 -5.07
CA LEU A 397 -6.54 8.55 -6.11
C LEU A 397 -7.16 8.88 -7.48
N PRO A 398 -6.44 9.56 -8.38
CA PRO A 398 -6.82 9.65 -9.78
C PRO A 398 -7.14 8.29 -10.39
N ALA A 399 -8.13 8.25 -11.29
CA ALA A 399 -8.48 7.02 -11.99
C ALA A 399 -7.25 6.49 -12.75
N PHE A 400 -7.04 5.18 -12.67
CA PHE A 400 -5.96 4.54 -13.42
C PHE A 400 -6.23 4.63 -14.92
N PRO A 401 -5.23 4.90 -15.78
CA PRO A 401 -5.48 5.12 -17.20
C PRO A 401 -6.16 3.91 -17.86
N GLY A 402 -7.19 4.19 -18.67
CA GLY A 402 -8.02 3.17 -19.29
C GLY A 402 -9.20 2.70 -18.44
N MET A 403 -9.39 3.24 -17.22
CA MET A 403 -10.47 2.90 -16.29
C MET A 403 -11.12 4.17 -15.71
N SER A 404 -12.26 4.00 -15.04
CA SER A 404 -13.08 5.12 -14.51
C SER A 404 -13.38 5.02 -13.01
N LEU A 405 -12.64 4.17 -12.28
CA LEU A 405 -12.87 3.89 -10.87
C LEU A 405 -11.55 3.74 -10.11
N GLY A 406 -11.62 3.74 -8.77
CA GLY A 406 -10.46 3.49 -7.92
C GLY A 406 -10.02 2.02 -7.98
N LEU A 407 -8.74 1.75 -7.74
CA LEU A 407 -8.18 0.39 -7.80
C LEU A 407 -7.57 0.00 -6.45
N GLN A 408 -8.01 -1.14 -5.91
CA GLN A 408 -7.49 -1.70 -4.68
C GLN A 408 -7.33 -3.22 -4.77
N GLU A 409 -6.11 -3.70 -4.53
CA GLU A 409 -5.89 -5.09 -4.16
C GLU A 409 -6.50 -5.38 -2.79
N THR A 410 -7.22 -6.50 -2.70
CA THR A 410 -7.66 -7.08 -1.45
C THR A 410 -7.72 -8.59 -1.62
N ASN A 411 -6.95 -9.32 -0.81
CA ASN A 411 -6.86 -10.77 -0.90
C ASN A 411 -7.09 -11.47 0.45
N GLY A 412 -7.37 -10.72 1.52
CA GLY A 412 -7.64 -11.28 2.84
C GLY A 412 -8.78 -12.31 2.83
N HIS A 413 -9.85 -12.06 2.08
CA HIS A 413 -10.97 -12.98 1.90
C HIS A 413 -10.60 -14.30 1.20
N GLN A 414 -9.49 -14.33 0.46
CA GLN A 414 -8.99 -15.54 -0.20
C GLN A 414 -8.13 -16.39 0.75
N TYR A 415 -7.39 -15.72 1.66
CA TYR A 415 -6.29 -16.37 2.38
C TYR A 415 -6.51 -16.51 3.88
N TYR A 416 -7.24 -15.60 4.56
CA TYR A 416 -7.56 -15.81 5.98
C TYR A 416 -8.53 -16.97 6.15
N LYS A 417 -8.17 -17.96 6.99
CA LYS A 417 -9.07 -19.07 7.31
C LYS A 417 -10.30 -18.61 8.10
N ASN A 418 -10.16 -17.51 8.84
CA ASN A 418 -11.18 -16.97 9.73
C ASN A 418 -11.80 -15.67 9.19
N TRP A 419 -11.83 -15.45 7.87
CA TRP A 419 -12.26 -14.18 7.29
C TRP A 419 -13.62 -13.69 7.81
N ASP A 420 -14.63 -14.56 7.85
CA ASP A 420 -15.97 -14.18 8.32
C ASP A 420 -15.98 -13.72 9.78
N LYS A 421 -15.11 -14.28 10.63
CA LYS A 421 -14.91 -13.84 12.01
C LYS A 421 -14.26 -12.46 12.04
N LEU A 422 -13.21 -12.26 11.25
CA LEU A 422 -12.51 -10.96 11.14
C LEU A 422 -13.44 -9.85 10.63
N VAL A 423 -14.41 -10.18 9.78
CA VAL A 423 -15.44 -9.23 9.33
C VAL A 423 -16.26 -8.73 10.51
N GLN A 424 -16.59 -9.58 11.49
CA GLN A 424 -17.36 -9.17 12.68
C GLN A 424 -16.59 -8.22 13.61
N TYR A 425 -15.27 -8.13 13.48
CA TYR A 425 -14.48 -7.16 14.24
C TYR A 425 -14.58 -5.75 13.66
N HIS A 426 -15.03 -5.62 12.41
CA HIS A 426 -15.30 -4.34 11.78
C HIS A 426 -16.45 -3.62 12.53
N PRO A 427 -16.37 -2.31 12.82
CA PRO A 427 -17.44 -1.59 13.52
C PRO A 427 -18.79 -1.57 12.76
N PHE A 428 -18.74 -1.76 11.44
CA PHE A 428 -19.91 -1.80 10.56
C PHE A 428 -19.85 -3.05 9.65
N PRO A 429 -19.99 -4.26 10.19
CA PRO A 429 -19.71 -5.49 9.44
C PRO A 429 -20.74 -5.73 8.32
N SER A 430 -21.95 -5.21 8.48
CA SER A 430 -23.07 -5.38 7.53
C SER A 430 -23.24 -4.21 6.56
N ALA A 431 -22.36 -3.20 6.59
CA ALA A 431 -22.51 -2.05 5.71
C ALA A 431 -22.32 -2.44 4.24
N SER A 432 -23.15 -1.92 3.34
CA SER A 432 -23.12 -2.30 1.92
C SER A 432 -21.75 -2.13 1.25
N TRP A 433 -21.00 -1.09 1.63
CA TRP A 433 -19.69 -0.78 1.08
C TRP A 433 -18.57 -1.73 1.55
N THR A 434 -18.80 -2.60 2.54
CA THR A 434 -17.84 -3.67 2.90
C THR A 434 -17.95 -4.89 1.98
N GLN A 435 -19.01 -4.98 1.17
CA GLN A 435 -19.30 -6.13 0.35
C GLN A 435 -18.83 -5.93 -1.09
N VAL A 436 -18.19 -6.95 -1.65
CA VAL A 436 -17.83 -6.98 -3.07
C VAL A 436 -19.02 -7.48 -3.88
N ARG A 437 -19.39 -6.74 -4.92
CA ARG A 437 -20.46 -7.12 -5.87
C ARG A 437 -19.88 -7.13 -7.26
N LYS A 438 -19.77 -8.31 -7.87
CA LYS A 438 -19.20 -8.49 -9.22
C LYS A 438 -17.86 -7.75 -9.39
N GLY A 439 -16.93 -8.01 -8.46
CA GLY A 439 -15.58 -7.46 -8.49
C GLY A 439 -15.42 -5.98 -8.08
N VAL A 440 -16.47 -5.31 -7.61
CA VAL A 440 -16.38 -3.91 -7.16
C VAL A 440 -16.98 -3.72 -5.76
N PHE A 441 -16.38 -2.80 -5.00
CA PHE A 441 -17.02 -2.14 -3.87
C PHE A 441 -17.86 -0.97 -4.39
N GLU A 442 -19.12 -0.89 -3.98
CA GLU A 442 -19.98 0.26 -4.26
C GLU A 442 -19.87 1.25 -3.11
N LEU A 443 -19.43 2.48 -3.41
CA LEU A 443 -19.21 3.55 -2.43
C LEU A 443 -20.36 4.55 -2.55
N ASN A 444 -21.16 4.63 -1.50
CA ASN A 444 -22.30 5.54 -1.37
C ASN A 444 -21.98 6.68 -0.38
N ASP A 445 -22.94 7.59 -0.18
CA ASP A 445 -22.76 8.71 0.75
C ASP A 445 -22.45 8.23 2.18
N ASP A 446 -23.03 7.11 2.61
CA ASP A 446 -22.75 6.51 3.93
C ASP A 446 -21.27 6.11 4.06
N TYR A 447 -20.66 5.57 2.99
CA TYR A 447 -19.23 5.27 2.98
C TYR A 447 -18.37 6.51 3.25
N TYR A 448 -18.66 7.62 2.55
CA TYR A 448 -17.88 8.85 2.68
C TYR A 448 -18.14 9.58 4.00
N GLN A 449 -19.38 9.57 4.48
CA GLN A 449 -19.74 10.13 5.80
C GLN A 449 -19.07 9.37 6.94
N ARG A 450 -18.96 8.04 6.84
CA ARG A 450 -18.32 7.20 7.87
C ARG A 450 -16.84 6.94 7.62
N SER A 451 -16.31 7.35 6.46
CA SER A 451 -14.95 7.05 6.00
C SER A 451 -14.61 5.55 6.08
N GLY A 452 -15.52 4.68 5.62
CA GLY A 452 -15.36 3.23 5.77
C GLY A 452 -15.31 2.74 7.22
N GLY A 453 -15.71 3.58 8.18
CA GLY A 453 -15.75 3.25 9.60
C GLY A 453 -14.42 3.30 10.35
N ILE A 454 -13.33 3.77 9.73
CA ILE A 454 -11.99 3.73 10.33
C ILE A 454 -11.88 4.52 11.65
N PHE A 455 -12.73 5.52 11.87
CA PHE A 455 -12.74 6.32 13.10
C PHE A 455 -13.51 5.67 14.25
N ALA A 456 -14.39 4.71 13.94
CA ALA A 456 -15.17 3.99 14.94
C ALA A 456 -14.30 2.93 15.62
N PRO A 457 -14.36 2.79 16.96
CA PRO A 457 -13.59 1.78 17.66
C PRO A 457 -14.10 0.37 17.32
N SER A 458 -13.18 -0.55 17.05
CA SER A 458 -13.49 -1.98 17.08
C SER A 458 -13.50 -2.45 18.53
N ALA A 459 -14.63 -2.97 19.01
CA ALA A 459 -14.74 -3.48 20.37
C ALA A 459 -13.68 -4.56 20.66
N HIS A 460 -13.49 -5.49 19.72
CA HIS A 460 -12.50 -6.56 19.81
C HIS A 460 -11.08 -6.03 20.05
N TYR A 461 -10.60 -5.08 19.22
CA TYR A 461 -9.24 -4.57 19.34
C TYR A 461 -9.03 -3.60 20.51
N VAL A 462 -10.10 -2.93 20.98
CA VAL A 462 -10.04 -2.17 22.23
C VAL A 462 -9.90 -3.09 23.43
N ASP A 463 -10.54 -4.26 23.40
CA ASP A 463 -10.50 -5.23 24.50
C ASP A 463 -9.12 -5.84 24.72
N LEU A 464 -8.25 -5.86 23.70
CA LEU A 464 -6.83 -6.26 23.83
C LEU A 464 -6.04 -5.41 24.84
N PHE A 465 -6.52 -4.21 25.18
CA PHE A 465 -5.87 -3.27 26.09
C PHE A 465 -6.67 -3.03 27.37
N LYS A 466 -7.68 -3.86 27.65
CA LYS A 466 -8.27 -3.93 28.98
C LYS A 466 -7.31 -4.75 29.84
N GLN A 467 -6.84 -4.18 30.95
CA GLN A 467 -6.05 -4.93 31.92
C GLN A 467 -6.85 -6.17 32.34
N THR A 468 -6.27 -7.36 32.15
CA THR A 468 -6.75 -8.59 32.80
C THR A 468 -6.49 -8.56 34.28
#